data_AF-A0A8K1LGM1-F1
#
_entry.id   AF-A0A8K1LGM1-F1
#
_cell.length_a   1.000
_cell.length_b   1.000
_cell.length_c   1.000
_cell.angle_alpha   90.00
_cell.angle_beta   90.00
_cell.angle_gamma   90.00
#
_symmetry.space_group_name_H-M   'P 1'
#
loop_
_entity.id
_entity.type
_entity.pdbx_description
1 polymer ?
#
loop_
_entity_poly.entity_id
_entity_poly.type
_entity_poly.pdbx_seq_one_letter_code
_entity_poly.pdbx_strand_id
1 'polypeptide(L)'
;MKDRLADLAEYKGNEDGETVIIEKDHFMDDFFQQVEEIRNNIAKIAQNVEEVKKQHSIILSAPNPEGRTKEELEELNEEIKKIANKIRARLKAIEQSFGQGENANRTSVDLRIRKTQHSVLAHKFVEVMTEYNETQTLFRERSKGRIQRQLEITGKTTTDEELEEMLESGNPSIFTSDIISDSQITRQALNEIESRHKDIMKLESSIRELHEMFMDMAMFVETQGEMINNIEKNVMNATDYVEHAKEETKKAVKYQSKARRVLCVTDADIVADVEIVADVGIDVAQ
;
A
#
# COMPACT_ATOMS: atom_id res chain seq x y z
N MET A 1 -20.90 -17.35 -12.16
CA MET A 1 -21.83 -17.70 -11.08
C MET A 1 -23.17 -17.07 -11.45
N LYS A 2 -24.24 -17.84 -11.64
CA LYS A 2 -25.56 -17.26 -12.00
C LYS A 2 -26.11 -16.53 -10.78
N ASP A 3 -26.62 -15.33 -11.00
CA ASP A 3 -27.28 -14.54 -9.96
C ASP A 3 -28.53 -15.28 -9.48
N ARG A 4 -28.59 -15.57 -8.17
CA ARG A 4 -29.69 -16.28 -7.48
C ARG A 4 -30.32 -15.40 -6.41
N LEU A 5 -30.07 -14.09 -6.44
CA LEU A 5 -30.61 -13.14 -5.47
C LEU A 5 -32.15 -13.11 -5.52
N ALA A 6 -32.73 -13.32 -6.71
CA ALA A 6 -34.18 -13.38 -6.91
C ALA A 6 -34.82 -14.59 -6.22
N ASP A 7 -34.19 -15.77 -6.27
CA ASP A 7 -34.68 -17.00 -5.62
C ASP A 7 -34.81 -16.84 -4.08
N LEU A 8 -33.95 -15.99 -3.47
CA LEU A 8 -33.97 -15.71 -2.03
C LEU A 8 -35.08 -14.71 -1.64
N ALA A 9 -35.51 -13.86 -2.57
CA ALA A 9 -36.59 -12.91 -2.33
C ALA A 9 -37.96 -13.59 -2.31
N GLU A 10 -38.17 -14.61 -3.15
CA GLU A 10 -39.40 -15.41 -3.16
C GLU A 10 -39.59 -16.21 -1.85
N TYR A 11 -38.50 -16.61 -1.18
CA TYR A 11 -38.58 -17.37 0.06
C TYR A 11 -38.92 -16.52 1.30
N LYS A 12 -38.78 -15.18 1.22
CA LYS A 12 -39.08 -14.25 2.32
C LYS A 12 -40.57 -13.90 2.48
N GLY A 13 -41.44 -14.43 1.62
CA GLY A 13 -42.87 -14.09 1.63
C GLY A 13 -43.68 -14.60 2.84
N ASN A 14 -43.08 -15.31 3.80
CA ASN A 14 -43.82 -16.02 4.85
C ASN A 14 -43.25 -15.93 6.28
N GLU A 15 -42.32 -15.01 6.57
CA GLU A 15 -41.87 -14.77 7.94
C GLU A 15 -42.17 -13.32 8.35
N ASP A 16 -42.95 -13.18 9.42
CA ASP A 16 -43.31 -11.91 10.05
C ASP A 16 -42.07 -11.04 10.23
N GLY A 17 -42.12 -9.86 9.61
CA GLY A 17 -40.98 -8.98 9.45
C GLY A 17 -40.53 -8.36 10.75
N GLU A 18 -39.63 -9.03 11.46
CA GLU A 18 -38.66 -8.35 12.30
C GLU A 18 -37.60 -7.78 11.36
N THR A 19 -37.74 -6.50 10.99
CA THR A 19 -36.69 -5.77 10.29
C THR A 19 -35.47 -5.73 11.20
N VAL A 20 -34.52 -6.63 10.97
CA VAL A 20 -33.17 -6.52 11.53
C VAL A 20 -32.62 -5.19 11.05
N ILE A 21 -32.63 -4.20 11.94
CA ILE A 21 -31.89 -2.96 11.75
C ILE A 21 -30.44 -3.39 11.76
N ILE A 22 -29.86 -3.56 10.56
CA ILE A 22 -28.42 -3.66 10.41
C ILE A 22 -27.94 -2.24 10.74
N GLU A 23 -27.67 -1.99 12.02
CA GLU A 23 -26.80 -0.89 12.40
C GLU A 23 -25.57 -0.99 11.51
N LYS A 24 -25.31 0.07 10.74
CA LYS A 24 -24.06 0.21 10.00
C LYS A 24 -22.97 0.32 11.05
N ASP A 25 -22.54 -0.83 11.56
CA ASP A 25 -21.39 -0.92 12.43
C ASP A 25 -20.22 -0.44 11.58
N HIS A 26 -19.61 0.69 11.98
CA HIS A 26 -18.53 1.37 11.27
C HIS A 26 -17.26 0.52 11.37
N PHE A 27 -17.31 -0.66 10.74
CA PHE A 27 -16.26 -1.66 10.78
C PHE A 27 -15.03 -1.09 10.06
N MET A 28 -14.01 -0.75 10.85
CA MET A 28 -12.68 -0.38 10.36
C MET A 28 -12.60 0.91 9.55
N ASP A 29 -13.60 1.79 9.64
CA ASP A 29 -13.65 3.03 8.83
C ASP A 29 -12.40 3.90 8.98
N ASP A 30 -11.93 4.13 10.21
CA ASP A 30 -10.69 4.90 10.47
C ASP A 30 -9.47 4.23 9.84
N PHE A 31 -9.37 2.90 9.93
CA PHE A 31 -8.29 2.15 9.31
C PHE A 31 -8.34 2.26 7.78
N PHE A 32 -9.52 2.10 7.17
CA PHE A 32 -9.68 2.23 5.72
C PHE A 32 -9.41 3.65 5.24
N GLN A 33 -9.75 4.67 6.03
CA GLN A 33 -9.38 6.05 5.75
C GLN A 33 -7.86 6.22 5.74
N GLN A 34 -7.14 5.65 6.72
CA GLN A 34 -5.68 5.66 6.73
C GLN A 34 -5.07 4.93 5.52
N VAL A 35 -5.61 3.77 5.16
CA VAL A 35 -5.18 2.99 3.97
C VAL A 35 -5.36 3.80 2.69
N GLU A 36 -6.52 4.43 2.53
CA GLU A 36 -6.82 5.24 1.35
C GLU A 36 -5.93 6.49 1.28
N GLU A 37 -5.62 7.11 2.42
CA GLU A 37 -4.70 8.23 2.45
C GLU A 37 -3.27 7.82 2.08
N ILE A 38 -2.79 6.66 2.54
CA ILE A 38 -1.49 6.11 2.12
C ILE A 38 -1.50 5.86 0.61
N ARG A 39 -2.56 5.22 0.09
CA ARG A 39 -2.69 4.92 -1.34
C ARG A 39 -2.64 6.19 -2.20
N ASN A 40 -3.37 7.23 -1.81
CA ASN A 40 -3.38 8.51 -2.52
C ASN A 40 -2.00 9.20 -2.48
N ASN A 41 -1.32 9.13 -1.34
CA ASN A 41 0.04 9.63 -1.20
C ASN A 41 1.03 8.87 -2.10
N ILE A 42 0.94 7.54 -2.20
CA ILE A 42 1.77 6.73 -3.11
C ILE A 42 1.52 7.14 -4.57
N ALA A 43 0.25 7.28 -4.97
CA ALA A 43 -0.10 7.72 -6.32
C ALA A 43 0.44 9.13 -6.63
N LYS A 44 0.42 10.03 -5.64
CA LYS A 44 0.98 11.37 -5.76
C LYS A 44 2.51 11.35 -5.91
N ILE A 45 3.23 10.48 -5.19
CA ILE A 45 4.67 10.29 -5.40
C ILE A 45 4.91 9.80 -6.84
N ALA A 46 4.20 8.78 -7.30
CA ALA A 46 4.38 8.26 -8.67
C ALA A 46 4.17 9.36 -9.74
N GLN A 47 3.17 10.22 -9.56
CA GLN A 47 2.97 11.37 -10.44
C GLN A 47 4.15 12.36 -10.39
N ASN A 48 4.65 12.67 -9.19
CA ASN A 48 5.76 13.59 -9.02
C ASN A 48 7.06 13.01 -9.60
N VAL A 49 7.28 11.70 -9.51
CA VAL A 49 8.42 10.99 -10.14
C VAL A 49 8.39 11.17 -11.65
N GLU A 50 7.22 11.04 -12.27
CA GLU A 50 7.08 11.28 -13.71
C GLU A 50 7.36 12.74 -14.09
N GLU A 51 6.98 13.70 -13.23
CA GLU A 51 7.32 15.11 -13.46
C GLU A 51 8.84 15.35 -13.29
N VAL A 52 9.48 14.73 -12.30
CA VAL A 52 10.94 14.76 -12.12
C VAL A 52 11.64 14.26 -13.39
N LYS A 53 11.18 13.18 -14.02
CA LYS A 53 11.74 12.69 -15.30
C LYS A 53 11.67 13.73 -16.41
N LYS A 54 10.55 14.47 -16.51
CA LYS A 54 10.40 15.55 -17.50
C LYS A 54 11.37 16.69 -17.22
N GLN A 55 11.45 17.14 -15.97
CA GLN A 55 12.37 18.21 -15.57
C GLN A 55 13.82 17.82 -15.82
N HIS A 56 14.22 16.59 -15.48
CA HIS A 56 15.53 16.02 -15.84
C HIS A 56 15.80 16.05 -17.34
N SER A 57 14.82 15.68 -18.17
CA SER A 57 14.95 15.74 -19.63
C SER A 57 15.17 17.17 -20.13
N ILE A 58 14.41 18.14 -19.60
CA ILE A 58 14.55 19.57 -19.96
C ILE A 58 15.94 20.08 -19.54
N ILE A 59 16.36 19.79 -18.31
CA ILE A 59 17.65 20.20 -17.76
C ILE A 59 18.81 19.65 -18.59
N LEU A 60 18.72 18.41 -19.05
CA LEU A 60 19.72 17.81 -19.93
C LEU A 60 19.66 18.37 -21.35
N SER A 61 18.50 18.81 -21.86
CA SER A 61 18.37 19.28 -23.25
C SER A 61 19.10 20.59 -23.54
N ALA A 62 19.30 21.45 -22.53
CA ALA A 62 19.93 22.76 -22.66
C ALA A 62 21.31 22.81 -21.99
N PRO A 63 22.34 23.44 -22.60
CA PRO A 63 23.66 23.62 -21.98
C PRO A 63 23.60 24.37 -20.65
N ASN A 64 22.78 25.43 -20.60
CA ASN A 64 22.49 26.21 -19.40
C ASN A 64 20.97 26.25 -19.21
N PRO A 65 20.38 25.31 -18.47
CA PRO A 65 18.95 25.29 -18.23
C PRO A 65 18.52 26.46 -17.34
N GLU A 66 17.28 26.91 -17.54
CA GLU A 66 16.72 28.03 -16.79
C GLU A 66 16.68 27.73 -15.29
N GLY A 67 16.95 28.75 -14.46
CA GLY A 67 16.92 28.62 -13.00
C GLY A 67 15.58 28.12 -12.49
N ARG A 68 14.48 28.54 -13.13
CA ARG A 68 13.12 28.12 -12.80
C ARG A 68 12.91 26.60 -12.89
N THR A 69 13.42 25.95 -13.93
CA THR A 69 13.33 24.49 -14.10
C THR A 69 14.05 23.76 -12.97
N LYS A 70 15.18 24.30 -12.49
CA LYS A 70 15.92 23.74 -11.35
C LYS A 70 15.19 23.96 -10.02
N GLU A 71 14.51 25.09 -9.85
CA GLU A 71 13.65 25.38 -8.69
C GLU A 71 12.45 24.42 -8.65
N GLU A 72 11.75 24.25 -9.77
CA GLU A 72 10.62 23.31 -9.90
C GLU A 72 11.05 21.86 -9.60
N LEU A 73 12.24 21.44 -10.03
CA LEU A 73 12.80 20.13 -9.67
C LEU A 73 13.05 19.99 -8.16
N GLU A 74 13.60 21.02 -7.52
CA GLU A 74 13.85 21.01 -6.08
C GLU A 74 12.54 20.91 -5.27
N GLU A 75 11.51 21.65 -5.69
CA GLU A 75 10.18 21.59 -5.08
C GLU A 75 9.56 20.19 -5.17
N LEU A 76 9.70 19.54 -6.34
CA LEU A 76 9.23 18.16 -6.54
C LEU A 76 9.96 17.17 -5.62
N ASN A 77 11.29 17.29 -5.51
CA ASN A 77 12.10 16.42 -4.65
C ASN A 77 11.70 16.57 -3.17
N GLU A 78 11.52 17.81 -2.70
CA GLU A 78 11.05 18.08 -1.33
C GLU A 78 9.61 17.61 -1.10
N GLU A 79 8.71 17.74 -2.09
CA GLU A 79 7.37 17.20 -1.99
C GLU A 79 7.38 15.67 -1.89
N ILE A 80 8.15 14.98 -2.74
CA ILE A 80 8.33 13.51 -2.68
C ILE A 80 8.82 13.09 -1.30
N LYS A 81 9.88 13.73 -0.80
CA LYS A 81 10.47 13.46 0.52
C LYS A 81 9.45 13.65 1.65
N LYS A 82 8.67 14.73 1.61
CA LYS A 82 7.62 15.02 2.61
C LYS A 82 6.53 13.95 2.59
N ILE A 83 6.04 13.57 1.42
CA ILE A 83 4.98 12.56 1.29
C ILE A 83 5.51 11.18 1.70
N ALA A 84 6.73 10.83 1.28
CA ALA A 84 7.35 9.56 1.61
C ALA A 84 7.56 9.37 3.12
N ASN A 85 7.99 10.44 3.82
CA ASN A 85 8.08 10.41 5.29
C ASN A 85 6.71 10.23 5.98
N LYS A 86 5.64 10.83 5.44
CA LYS A 86 4.28 10.62 5.95
C LYS A 86 3.82 9.17 5.76
N ILE A 87 4.04 8.59 4.58
CA ILE A 87 3.71 7.19 4.31
C ILE A 87 4.48 6.27 5.27
N ARG A 88 5.79 6.50 5.40
CA ARG A 88 6.66 5.74 6.32
C ARG A 88 6.15 5.77 7.76
N ALA A 89 5.84 6.95 8.28
CA ALA A 89 5.33 7.10 9.65
C ALA A 89 4.00 6.34 9.86
N ARG A 90 3.11 6.37 8.87
CA ARG A 90 1.83 5.64 8.94
C ARG A 90 1.97 4.13 8.82
N LEU A 91 2.81 3.64 7.91
CA LEU A 91 3.09 2.22 7.80
C LEU A 91 3.64 1.68 9.13
N LYS A 92 4.61 2.37 9.73
CA LYS A 92 5.12 2.03 11.07
C LYS A 92 4.04 2.07 12.15
N ALA A 93 3.13 3.04 12.13
CA ALA A 93 2.02 3.10 13.09
C ALA A 93 1.05 1.92 12.94
N ILE A 94 0.73 1.52 11.69
CA ILE A 94 -0.09 0.34 11.41
C ILE A 94 0.63 -0.93 11.90
N GLU A 95 1.93 -1.05 11.66
CA GLU A 95 2.72 -2.19 12.12
C GLU A 95 2.74 -2.32 13.65
N GLN A 96 2.94 -1.22 14.38
CA GLN A 96 2.90 -1.20 15.85
C GLN A 96 1.53 -1.60 16.41
N SER A 97 0.44 -1.37 15.67
CA SER A 97 -0.90 -1.81 16.06
C SER A 97 -1.07 -3.33 16.09
N PHE A 98 -0.16 -4.09 15.46
CA PHE A 98 -0.23 -5.56 15.45
C PHE A 98 0.08 -6.19 16.81
N GLY A 99 0.96 -5.58 17.62
CA GLY A 99 1.44 -6.12 18.90
C GLY A 99 0.52 -5.85 20.10
N GLN A 100 -0.39 -4.86 20.00
CA GLN A 100 -1.32 -4.53 21.10
C GLN A 100 -2.51 -5.51 21.20
N GLY A 101 -2.60 -6.49 20.28
CA GLY A 101 -3.69 -7.46 20.19
C GLY A 101 -3.42 -8.85 20.79
N GLU A 102 -2.27 -9.08 21.44
CA GLU A 102 -1.88 -10.38 22.02
C GLU A 102 -2.72 -10.84 23.24
N ASN A 103 -3.99 -10.43 23.35
CA ASN A 103 -4.97 -11.16 24.14
C ASN A 103 -5.49 -12.36 23.33
N ALA A 104 -4.60 -13.37 23.23
CA ALA A 104 -4.71 -14.83 23.11
C ALA A 104 -5.91 -15.55 22.43
N ASN A 105 -6.91 -14.91 21.83
CA ASN A 105 -7.98 -15.66 21.16
C ASN A 105 -8.67 -14.94 19.99
N ARG A 106 -8.08 -13.86 19.51
CA ARG A 106 -8.54 -13.15 18.30
C ARG A 106 -7.44 -13.16 17.24
N THR A 107 -7.30 -14.28 16.55
CA THR A 107 -6.94 -14.27 15.12
C THR A 107 -8.11 -13.62 14.35
N SER A 108 -8.46 -12.37 14.70
CA SER A 108 -9.65 -11.72 14.16
C SER A 108 -9.43 -11.38 12.70
N VAL A 109 -10.53 -11.43 11.94
CA VAL A 109 -10.58 -10.94 10.56
C VAL A 109 -9.99 -9.53 10.44
N ASP A 110 -10.15 -8.71 11.48
CA ASP A 110 -9.53 -7.38 11.63
C ASP A 110 -8.00 -7.39 11.49
N LEU A 111 -7.31 -8.19 12.31
CA LEU A 111 -5.84 -8.27 12.29
C LEU A 111 -5.33 -8.78 10.93
N ARG A 112 -6.06 -9.73 10.32
CA ARG A 112 -5.75 -10.24 8.98
C ARG A 112 -5.87 -9.15 7.92
N ILE A 113 -6.97 -8.38 7.93
CA ILE A 113 -7.17 -7.24 7.01
C ILE A 113 -6.05 -6.22 7.19
N ARG A 114 -5.72 -5.85 8.43
CA ARG A 114 -4.65 -4.87 8.71
C ARG A 114 -3.28 -5.32 8.19
N LYS A 115 -2.89 -6.57 8.48
CA LYS A 115 -1.63 -7.15 8.00
C LYS A 115 -1.57 -7.18 6.48
N THR A 116 -2.61 -7.68 5.81
CA THR A 116 -2.66 -7.75 4.34
C THR A 116 -2.57 -6.37 3.71
N GLN A 117 -3.37 -5.40 4.17
CA GLN A 117 -3.33 -4.03 3.64
C GLN A 117 -1.97 -3.36 3.87
N HIS A 118 -1.38 -3.53 5.06
CA HIS A 118 -0.03 -3.03 5.35
C HIS A 118 1.01 -3.57 4.37
N SER A 119 1.06 -4.89 4.14
CA SER A 119 2.00 -5.50 3.20
C SER A 119 1.80 -4.99 1.77
N VAL A 120 0.55 -4.92 1.32
CA VAL A 120 0.23 -4.44 -0.02
C VAL A 120 0.68 -2.99 -0.21
N LEU A 121 0.41 -2.11 0.76
CA LEU A 121 0.80 -0.70 0.71
C LEU A 121 2.33 -0.53 0.82
N ALA A 122 2.97 -1.28 1.71
CA ALA A 122 4.43 -1.26 1.85
C ALA A 122 5.11 -1.68 0.55
N HIS A 123 4.65 -2.76 -0.11
CA HIS A 123 5.19 -3.17 -1.41
C HIS A 123 5.06 -2.07 -2.47
N LYS A 124 3.87 -1.48 -2.64
CA LYS A 124 3.67 -0.38 -3.60
C LYS A 124 4.55 0.83 -3.27
N PHE A 125 4.73 1.13 -2.00
CA PHE A 125 5.59 2.24 -1.57
C PHE A 125 7.05 1.98 -1.95
N VAL A 126 7.56 0.77 -1.69
CA VAL A 126 8.92 0.36 -2.09
C VAL A 126 9.09 0.45 -3.61
N GLU A 127 8.13 -0.07 -4.37
CA GLU A 127 8.15 -0.05 -5.83
C GLU A 127 8.32 1.37 -6.39
N VAL A 128 7.48 2.32 -5.93
CA VAL A 128 7.54 3.72 -6.38
C VAL A 128 8.83 4.42 -5.92
N MET A 129 9.32 4.13 -4.71
CA MET A 129 10.57 4.72 -4.23
C MET A 129 11.81 4.16 -4.94
N THR A 130 11.79 2.89 -5.35
CA THR A 130 12.82 2.31 -6.21
C THR A 130 12.82 2.98 -7.59
N GLU A 131 11.65 3.17 -8.21
CA GLU A 131 11.54 3.89 -9.49
C GLU A 131 12.07 5.33 -9.39
N TYR A 132 11.80 6.01 -8.28
CA TYR A 132 12.36 7.32 -8.01
C TYR A 132 13.90 7.29 -7.92
N ASN A 133 14.47 6.33 -7.20
CA ASN A 133 15.92 6.17 -7.10
C ASN A 133 16.56 5.87 -8.46
N GLU A 134 15.98 4.96 -9.25
CA GLU A 134 16.44 4.65 -10.61
C GLU A 134 16.41 5.90 -11.50
N THR A 135 15.37 6.73 -11.37
CA THR A 135 15.27 8.01 -12.09
C THR A 135 16.42 8.96 -11.73
N GLN A 136 16.76 9.07 -10.44
CA GLN A 136 17.88 9.90 -9.98
C GLN A 136 19.22 9.33 -10.49
N THR A 137 19.47 8.03 -10.32
CA THR A 137 20.70 7.39 -10.82
C THR A 137 20.86 7.59 -12.33
N LEU A 138 19.80 7.44 -13.11
CA LEU A 138 19.84 7.69 -14.56
C LEU A 138 20.22 9.14 -14.89
N PHE A 139 19.71 10.12 -14.15
CA PHE A 139 20.07 11.53 -14.36
C PHE A 139 21.53 11.80 -13.97
N ARG A 140 22.02 11.19 -12.89
CA ARG A 140 23.45 11.25 -12.49
C ARG A 140 24.36 10.75 -13.61
N GLU A 141 24.09 9.55 -14.13
CA GLU A 141 24.89 8.95 -15.22
C GLU A 141 24.87 9.78 -16.49
N ARG A 142 23.70 10.32 -16.87
CA ARG A 142 23.60 11.22 -18.02
C ARG A 142 24.34 12.55 -17.81
N SER A 143 24.34 13.06 -16.59
CA SER A 143 25.09 14.28 -16.23
C SER A 143 26.59 14.04 -16.26
N LYS A 144 27.05 12.89 -15.73
CA LYS A 144 28.45 12.43 -15.82
C LYS A 144 28.91 12.34 -17.28
N GLY A 145 28.16 11.67 -18.15
CA GLY A 145 28.49 11.55 -19.57
C GLY A 145 28.54 12.90 -20.30
N ARG A 146 27.74 13.89 -19.87
CA ARG A 146 27.85 15.27 -20.38
C ARG A 146 29.12 15.96 -19.92
N ILE A 147 29.49 15.84 -18.65
CA ILE A 147 30.75 16.39 -18.12
C ILE A 147 31.93 15.81 -18.90
N GLN A 148 31.95 14.49 -19.11
CA GLN A 148 33.00 13.81 -19.88
C GLN A 148 33.14 14.41 -21.29
N ARG A 149 32.01 14.57 -21.99
CA ARG A 149 32.00 15.16 -23.34
C ARG A 149 32.49 16.61 -23.35
N GLN A 150 32.16 17.40 -22.33
CA GLN A 150 32.66 18.78 -22.21
C GLN A 150 34.17 18.82 -21.92
N LEU A 151 34.70 17.89 -21.12
CA LEU A 151 36.14 17.75 -20.88
C LEU A 151 36.88 17.39 -22.18
N GLU A 152 36.34 16.50 -23.01
CA GLU A 152 36.90 16.18 -24.32
C GLU A 152 36.97 17.40 -25.26
N ILE A 153 35.94 18.26 -25.24
CA ILE A 153 35.92 19.51 -26.03
C ILE A 153 37.04 20.46 -25.59
N THR A 154 37.35 20.48 -24.30
CA THR A 154 38.47 21.28 -23.76
C THR A 154 39.85 20.65 -23.99
N GLY A 155 39.90 19.45 -24.58
CA GLY A 155 41.14 18.73 -24.87
C GLY A 155 41.66 17.84 -23.74
N LYS A 156 40.87 17.62 -22.68
CA LYS A 156 41.19 16.70 -21.57
C LYS A 156 40.44 15.39 -21.75
N THR A 157 41.13 14.36 -22.22
CA THR A 157 40.60 12.98 -22.22
C THR A 157 40.64 12.45 -20.79
N THR A 158 39.50 11.96 -20.29
CA THR A 158 39.36 11.47 -18.91
C THR A 158 38.71 10.09 -18.95
N THR A 159 39.26 9.12 -18.23
CA THR A 159 38.61 7.80 -18.10
C THR A 159 37.38 7.90 -17.20
N ASP A 160 36.54 6.87 -17.20
CA ASP A 160 35.34 6.84 -16.36
C ASP A 160 35.68 6.85 -14.86
N GLU A 161 36.75 6.16 -14.48
CA GLU A 161 37.26 6.09 -13.11
C GLU A 161 37.87 7.42 -12.66
N GLU A 162 38.69 8.05 -13.50
CA GLU A 162 39.25 9.38 -13.23
C GLU A 162 38.15 10.42 -13.06
N LEU A 163 37.11 10.36 -13.90
CA LEU A 163 35.98 11.27 -13.81
C LEU A 163 35.18 11.05 -12.51
N GLU A 164 35.02 9.80 -12.07
CA GLU A 164 34.35 9.48 -10.81
C GLU A 164 35.15 10.04 -9.62
N GLU A 165 36.47 9.86 -9.58
CA GLU A 165 37.34 10.42 -8.54
C GLU A 165 37.24 11.96 -8.50
N MET A 166 37.15 12.60 -9.67
CA MET A 166 36.94 14.04 -9.77
C MET A 166 35.59 14.48 -9.18
N LEU A 167 34.52 13.70 -9.41
CA LEU A 167 33.20 13.97 -8.82
C LEU A 167 33.19 13.75 -7.30
N GLU A 168 33.83 12.69 -6.81
CA GLU A 168 33.93 12.37 -5.38
C GLU A 168 34.72 13.42 -4.60
N SER A 169 35.69 14.07 -5.23
CA SER A 169 36.50 15.13 -4.62
C SER A 169 35.66 16.33 -4.13
N GLY A 170 34.47 16.53 -4.68
CA GLY A 170 33.54 17.61 -4.35
C GLY A 170 34.08 19.02 -4.64
N ASN A 171 35.24 19.15 -5.28
CA ASN A 171 35.88 20.43 -5.59
C ASN A 171 35.69 20.81 -7.07
N PRO A 172 34.84 21.79 -7.41
CA PRO A 172 34.61 22.21 -8.80
C PRO A 172 35.88 22.66 -9.53
N SER A 173 36.89 23.13 -8.78
CA SER A 173 38.15 23.62 -9.34
C SER A 173 38.95 22.52 -10.03
N ILE A 174 38.73 21.24 -9.68
CA ILE A 174 39.43 20.09 -10.27
C ILE A 174 39.15 19.95 -11.77
N PHE A 175 37.99 20.43 -12.22
CA PHE A 175 37.63 20.47 -13.63
C PHE A 175 38.35 21.60 -14.37
N THR A 176 38.80 22.65 -13.67
CA THR A 176 39.36 23.87 -14.27
C THR A 176 40.88 23.98 -14.19
N SER A 177 41.54 23.23 -13.30
CA SER A 177 42.95 23.42 -12.94
C SER A 177 43.94 23.23 -14.09
N ASP A 178 43.62 22.34 -15.02
CA ASP A 178 44.51 21.95 -16.12
C ASP A 178 44.08 22.52 -17.48
N ILE A 179 43.00 23.33 -17.50
CA ILE A 179 42.36 23.78 -18.73
C ILE A 179 42.69 25.26 -18.98
N ILE A 180 43.40 25.51 -20.08
CA ILE A 180 43.72 26.87 -20.52
C ILE A 180 42.44 27.54 -21.04
N SER A 181 41.97 28.55 -20.31
CA SER A 181 40.69 29.25 -20.56
C SER A 181 40.78 30.32 -21.67
N ASP A 182 41.58 30.08 -22.71
CA ASP A 182 41.89 31.10 -23.73
C ASP A 182 40.80 31.23 -24.82
N SER A 183 39.91 30.24 -24.94
CA SER A 183 38.82 30.23 -25.90
C SER A 183 37.45 30.41 -25.23
N GLN A 184 36.57 31.18 -25.90
CA GLN A 184 35.17 31.33 -25.50
C GLN A 184 34.46 29.96 -25.41
N ILE A 185 34.85 29.01 -26.26
CA ILE A 185 34.33 27.64 -26.27
C ILE A 185 34.71 26.91 -24.98
N THR A 186 35.97 27.01 -24.56
CA THR A 186 36.47 26.40 -23.33
C THR A 186 35.76 26.97 -22.10
N ARG A 187 35.56 28.30 -22.06
CA ARG A 187 34.85 28.95 -20.95
C ARG A 187 33.39 28.49 -20.86
N GLN A 188 32.73 28.29 -21.99
CA GLN A 188 31.35 27.78 -22.02
C GLN A 188 31.28 26.32 -21.54
N ALA A 189 32.21 25.47 -21.98
CA ALA A 189 32.31 24.08 -21.53
C ALA A 189 32.54 23.98 -20.01
N LEU A 190 33.42 24.81 -19.46
CA LEU A 190 33.68 24.87 -18.01
C LEU A 190 32.44 25.30 -17.21
N ASN A 191 31.69 26.31 -17.67
CA ASN A 191 30.45 26.73 -17.02
C ASN A 191 29.38 25.61 -17.02
N GLU A 192 29.27 24.87 -18.13
CA GLU A 192 28.35 23.72 -18.20
C GLU A 192 28.79 22.61 -17.23
N ILE A 193 30.09 22.29 -17.19
CA ILE A 193 30.64 21.30 -16.24
C ILE A 193 30.31 21.68 -14.80
N GLU A 194 30.57 22.93 -14.40
CA GLU A 194 30.29 23.40 -13.04
C GLU A 194 28.79 23.31 -12.70
N SER A 195 27.92 23.72 -13.63
CA SER A 195 26.48 23.61 -13.46
C SER A 195 26.03 22.15 -13.29
N ARG A 196 26.58 21.21 -14.07
CA ARG A 196 26.25 19.77 -13.96
C ARG A 196 26.79 19.13 -12.69
N HIS A 197 28.00 19.49 -12.30
CA HIS A 197 28.57 19.03 -11.03
C HIS A 197 27.69 19.45 -9.86
N LYS A 198 27.20 20.70 -9.86
CA LYS A 198 26.24 21.17 -8.84
C LYS A 198 24.92 20.37 -8.86
N ASP A 199 24.43 20.02 -10.04
CA ASP A 199 23.22 19.19 -10.19
C ASP A 199 23.45 17.78 -9.59
N ILE A 200 24.61 17.15 -9.83
CA ILE A 200 25.00 15.86 -9.25
C ILE A 200 25.11 15.94 -7.72
N MET A 201 25.75 16.97 -7.18
CA MET A 201 25.88 17.14 -5.72
C MET A 201 24.54 17.25 -5.01
N LYS A 202 23.59 18.00 -5.59
CA LYS A 202 22.22 18.08 -5.06
C LYS A 202 21.50 16.74 -5.10
N LEU A 203 21.63 16.02 -6.20
CA LEU A 203 21.06 14.70 -6.38
C LEU A 203 21.61 13.71 -5.35
N GLU A 204 22.92 13.67 -5.13
CA GLU A 204 23.54 12.80 -4.14
C GLU A 204 23.12 13.13 -2.71
N SER A 205 22.93 14.42 -2.39
CA SER A 205 22.33 14.82 -1.12
C SER A 205 20.91 14.26 -0.97
N SER A 206 20.09 14.40 -2.01
CA SER A 206 18.71 13.87 -2.01
C SER A 206 18.69 12.35 -1.83
N ILE A 207 19.53 11.59 -2.55
CA ILE A 207 19.65 10.14 -2.39
C ILE A 207 20.12 9.76 -0.98
N ARG A 208 21.11 10.48 -0.43
CA ARG A 208 21.64 10.22 0.92
C ARG A 208 20.58 10.43 2.00
N GLU A 209 19.74 11.45 1.85
CA GLU A 209 18.63 11.70 2.78
C GLU A 209 17.53 10.62 2.70
N LEU A 210 17.36 9.99 1.55
CA LEU A 210 16.44 8.86 1.37
C LEU A 210 17.04 7.54 1.86
N HIS A 211 18.33 7.48 2.13
CA HIS A 211 19.02 6.26 2.56
C HIS A 211 18.40 5.66 3.83
N GLU A 212 18.07 6.50 4.83
CA GLU A 212 17.38 6.04 6.04
C GLU A 212 16.01 5.42 5.73
N MET A 213 15.31 5.94 4.72
CA MET A 213 14.04 5.39 4.26
C MET A 213 14.23 4.06 3.53
N PHE A 214 15.29 3.89 2.73
CA PHE A 214 15.62 2.62 2.08
C PHE A 214 15.93 1.51 3.08
N MET A 215 16.59 1.84 4.19
CA MET A 215 16.84 0.89 5.28
C MET A 215 15.54 0.43 5.94
N ASP A 216 14.61 1.36 6.19
CA ASP A 216 13.28 1.01 6.71
C ASP A 216 12.47 0.16 5.70
N MET A 217 12.59 0.46 4.41
CA MET A 217 11.93 -0.30 3.34
C MET A 217 12.47 -1.72 3.20
N ALA A 218 13.76 -1.94 3.41
CA ALA A 218 14.35 -3.28 3.41
C ALA A 218 13.73 -4.18 4.51
N MET A 219 13.47 -3.63 5.70
CA MET A 219 12.77 -4.35 6.78
C MET A 219 11.32 -4.68 6.40
N PHE A 220 10.62 -3.77 5.69
CA PHE A 220 9.27 -4.07 5.21
C PHE A 220 9.24 -5.20 4.17
N VAL A 221 10.30 -5.39 3.38
CA VAL A 221 10.38 -6.47 2.38
C VAL A 221 10.75 -7.81 3.03
N GLU A 222 11.67 -7.81 4.01
CA GLU A 222 12.10 -9.03 4.72
C GLU A 222 10.94 -9.68 5.50
N THR A 223 10.06 -8.87 6.10
CA THR A 223 8.86 -9.32 6.82
C THR A 223 7.72 -9.82 5.90
N GLN A 224 7.82 -9.64 4.57
CA GLN A 224 6.77 -10.03 3.61
C GLN A 224 6.85 -11.46 3.09
N GLY A 225 8.00 -12.15 3.23
CA GLY A 225 8.16 -13.54 2.79
C GLY A 225 7.16 -14.51 3.43
N GLU A 226 6.67 -14.22 4.64
CA GLU A 226 5.65 -15.01 5.32
C GLU A 226 4.20 -14.69 4.89
N MET A 227 3.93 -13.50 4.32
CA MET A 227 2.54 -13.02 4.14
C MET A 227 1.89 -13.45 2.82
N ILE A 228 2.65 -13.70 1.76
CA ILE A 228 2.11 -14.31 0.52
C ILE A 228 1.51 -15.70 0.83
N ASN A 229 2.20 -16.49 1.67
CA ASN A 229 1.70 -17.76 2.19
C ASN A 229 0.44 -17.59 3.07
N ASN A 230 0.22 -16.40 3.65
CA ASN A 230 -0.96 -16.12 4.43
C ASN A 230 -2.20 -15.86 3.57
N ILE A 231 -2.12 -15.42 2.30
CA ILE A 231 -3.32 -15.27 1.44
C ILE A 231 -3.95 -16.63 1.14
N GLU A 232 -3.12 -17.61 0.77
CA GLU A 232 -3.54 -18.99 0.56
C GLU A 232 -4.13 -19.59 1.85
N LYS A 233 -3.43 -19.40 2.98
CA LYS A 233 -3.92 -19.79 4.31
C LYS A 233 -5.21 -19.08 4.73
N ASN A 234 -5.38 -17.82 4.31
CA ASN A 234 -6.54 -17.00 4.63
C ASN A 234 -7.79 -17.42 3.86
N VAL A 235 -7.64 -17.85 2.61
CA VAL A 235 -8.71 -18.46 1.80
C VAL A 235 -9.08 -19.83 2.36
N MET A 236 -8.09 -20.64 2.76
CA MET A 236 -8.32 -21.92 3.43
C MET A 236 -9.12 -21.72 4.73
N ASN A 237 -8.68 -20.85 5.62
CA ASN A 237 -9.39 -20.58 6.89
C ASN A 237 -10.82 -20.04 6.69
N ALA A 238 -11.05 -19.20 5.67
CA ALA A 238 -12.41 -18.72 5.37
C ALA A 238 -13.33 -19.85 4.89
N THR A 239 -12.77 -20.81 4.14
CA THR A 239 -13.47 -22.03 3.72
C THR A 239 -13.85 -22.87 4.94
N ASP A 240 -12.93 -23.02 5.90
CA ASP A 240 -13.17 -23.76 7.14
C ASP A 240 -14.30 -23.13 7.98
N TYR A 241 -14.33 -21.80 8.13
CA TYR A 241 -15.41 -21.12 8.86
C TYR A 241 -16.78 -21.30 8.20
N VAL A 242 -16.85 -21.25 6.86
CA VAL A 242 -18.10 -21.48 6.11
C VAL A 242 -18.55 -22.94 6.26
N GLU A 243 -17.62 -23.88 6.29
CA GLU A 243 -17.92 -25.29 6.53
C GLU A 243 -18.49 -25.52 7.93
N HIS A 244 -17.88 -24.96 8.97
CA HIS A 244 -18.39 -25.04 10.34
C HIS A 244 -19.77 -24.35 10.48
N ALA A 245 -19.97 -23.18 9.87
CA ALA A 245 -21.27 -22.50 9.86
C ALA A 245 -22.36 -23.34 9.16
N LYS A 246 -22.01 -24.04 8.08
CA LYS A 246 -22.90 -24.99 7.39
C LYS A 246 -23.26 -26.19 8.28
N GLU A 247 -22.35 -26.65 9.14
CA GLU A 247 -22.65 -27.71 10.10
C GLU A 247 -23.56 -27.23 11.23
N GLU A 248 -23.30 -26.05 11.78
CA GLU A 248 -24.13 -25.47 12.85
C GLU A 248 -25.56 -25.16 12.35
N THR A 249 -25.71 -24.65 11.12
CA THR A 249 -27.05 -24.46 10.51
C THR A 249 -27.77 -25.79 10.29
N LYS A 250 -27.08 -26.86 9.89
CA LYS A 250 -27.67 -28.21 9.82
C LYS A 250 -28.13 -28.72 11.19
N LYS A 251 -27.33 -28.49 12.26
CA LYS A 251 -27.72 -28.86 13.63
C LYS A 251 -28.94 -28.05 14.08
N ALA A 252 -28.97 -26.74 13.82
CA ALA A 252 -30.09 -25.86 14.13
C ALA A 252 -31.40 -26.33 13.45
N VAL A 253 -31.36 -26.69 12.17
CA VAL A 253 -32.53 -27.26 11.46
C VAL A 253 -32.98 -28.58 12.09
N LYS A 254 -32.04 -29.46 12.47
CA LYS A 254 -32.37 -30.70 13.18
C LYS A 254 -33.04 -30.42 14.53
N TYR A 255 -32.54 -29.46 15.30
CA TYR A 255 -33.15 -29.07 16.57
C TYR A 255 -34.55 -28.45 16.36
N GLN A 256 -34.72 -27.58 15.37
CA GLN A 256 -36.03 -27.02 15.02
C GLN A 256 -37.04 -28.11 14.61
N SER A 257 -36.62 -29.11 13.83
CA SER A 257 -37.49 -30.23 13.43
C SER A 257 -37.91 -31.12 14.61
N LYS A 258 -36.99 -31.36 15.56
CA LYS A 258 -37.28 -32.11 16.80
C LYS A 258 -38.19 -31.32 17.72
N ALA A 259 -37.95 -30.02 17.89
CA ALA A 259 -38.79 -29.15 18.70
C ALA A 259 -40.23 -29.09 18.15
N ARG A 260 -40.41 -28.98 16.84
CA ARG A 260 -41.75 -29.05 16.20
C ARG A 260 -42.44 -30.39 16.44
N ARG A 261 -41.71 -31.50 16.38
CA ARG A 261 -42.28 -32.82 16.67
C ARG A 261 -42.74 -32.97 18.12
N VAL A 262 -41.99 -32.42 19.08
CA VAL A 262 -42.38 -32.42 20.49
C VAL A 262 -43.62 -31.54 20.70
N LEU A 263 -43.65 -30.35 20.09
CA LEU A 263 -44.80 -29.44 20.17
C LEU A 263 -46.09 -30.11 19.65
N CYS A 264 -46.04 -30.76 18.49
CA CYS A 264 -47.22 -31.46 17.95
C CYS A 264 -47.70 -32.62 18.82
N VAL A 265 -46.79 -33.31 19.52
CA VAL A 265 -47.17 -34.40 20.44
C VAL A 265 -47.82 -33.81 21.70
N THR A 266 -47.24 -32.76 22.29
CA THR A 266 -47.84 -32.10 23.45
C THR A 266 -49.19 -31.46 23.13
N ASP A 267 -49.34 -30.88 21.94
CA ASP A 267 -50.63 -30.30 21.51
C ASP A 267 -51.69 -31.40 21.30
N ALA A 268 -51.31 -32.56 20.74
CA ALA A 268 -52.22 -33.69 20.56
C ALA A 268 -52.65 -34.31 21.89
N ASP A 269 -51.73 -34.45 22.85
CA ASP A 269 -52.03 -34.98 24.19
C ASP A 269 -53.00 -34.05 24.96
N ILE A 270 -52.82 -32.73 24.87
CA ILE A 270 -53.73 -31.75 25.50
C ILE A 270 -55.12 -31.82 24.89
N VAL A 271 -55.23 -31.96 23.56
CA VAL A 271 -56.54 -32.08 22.89
C VAL A 271 -57.26 -33.36 23.31
N ALA A 272 -56.54 -34.49 23.40
CA ALA A 272 -57.11 -35.77 23.84
C ALA A 272 -57.59 -35.72 25.30
N ASP A 273 -56.82 -35.11 26.21
CA ASP A 273 -57.23 -34.94 27.61
C ASP A 273 -58.48 -34.08 27.76
N VAL A 274 -58.62 -33.01 26.97
CA VAL A 274 -59.82 -32.16 26.97
C VAL A 274 -61.06 -32.92 26.47
N GLU A 275 -60.91 -33.76 25.44
CA GLU A 275 -62.00 -34.57 24.89
C GLU A 275 -62.46 -35.65 25.89
N ILE A 276 -61.52 -36.32 26.57
CA ILE A 276 -61.84 -37.31 27.62
C ILE A 276 -62.57 -36.65 28.80
N VAL A 277 -62.13 -35.46 29.25
CA VAL A 277 -62.81 -34.74 30.34
C VAL A 277 -64.22 -34.31 29.93
N ALA A 278 -64.42 -33.92 28.67
CA ALA A 278 -65.74 -33.59 28.14
C ALA A 278 -66.68 -34.81 28.12
N ASP A 279 -66.21 -35.97 27.65
CA ASP A 279 -67.01 -37.20 27.59
C ASP A 279 -67.38 -37.72 28.99
N VAL A 280 -66.43 -37.73 29.94
CA VAL A 280 -66.71 -38.13 31.33
C VAL A 280 -67.67 -37.14 32.01
N GLY A 281 -67.58 -35.85 31.70
CA GLY A 281 -68.52 -34.84 32.20
C GLY A 281 -69.95 -35.03 31.69
N ILE A 282 -70.12 -35.56 30.48
CA ILE A 282 -71.43 -35.86 29.89
C ILE A 282 -72.05 -37.12 30.52
N ASP A 283 -71.25 -38.15 30.80
CA ASP A 283 -71.72 -39.41 31.40
C ASP A 283 -72.15 -39.27 32.88
N VAL A 284 -71.60 -38.30 33.62
CA VAL A 284 -71.99 -38.02 35.02
C VAL A 284 -73.26 -37.16 35.11
N ALA A 285 -73.72 -36.57 33.99
CA ALA A 285 -74.87 -35.67 33.92
C ALA A 285 -76.17 -36.31 33.40
N GLN A 286 -76.16 -37.62 33.06
CA GLN A 286 -77.36 -38.43 32.73
C GLN A 286 -77.83 -39.26 33.93
#